data_AF-A0A1D1W4N5-F1
#
_entry.id   AF-A0A1D1W4N5-F1
#
_cell.length_a   1.000
_cell.length_b   1.000
_cell.length_c   1.000
_cell.angle_alpha   90.00
_cell.angle_beta   90.00
_cell.angle_gamma   90.00
#
_symmetry.space_group_name_H-M   'P 1'
#
loop_
_entity.id
_entity.type
_entity.pdbx_description
1 polymer ?
#
loop_
_entity_poly.entity_id
_entity_poly.type
_entity_poly.pdbx_seq_one_letter_code
_entity_poly.pdbx_strand_id
1 'polypeptide(L)' 'MESTGEGLKIQVSPTTKQLLDSFGTFHLEERGMIAVKGKGQIRTYWLLSGEIGKDDPPP' A
#
# COMPACT_ATOMS: atom_id res chain seq x y z
N MET A 1 2.86 15.51 0.41
CA MET A 1 3.35 14.14 0.17
C MET A 1 2.47 13.59 -0.94
N GLU A 2 2.75 14.04 -2.17
CA GLU A 2 1.97 13.75 -3.39
C GLU A 2 2.91 13.73 -4.62
N SER A 3 4.19 13.41 -4.41
CA SER A 3 5.24 13.65 -5.44
C SER A 3 5.89 12.36 -5.97
N THR A 4 5.31 11.19 -5.66
CA THR A 4 5.74 9.87 -6.19
C THR A 4 4.55 8.96 -6.52
N GLY A 5 3.40 9.54 -6.86
CA GLY A 5 2.24 8.77 -7.29
C GLY A 5 2.50 8.14 -8.66
N GLU A 6 2.68 6.83 -8.72
CA GLU A 6 2.39 6.10 -9.95
C GLU A 6 0.87 6.22 -10.19
N GLY A 7 0.49 6.64 -11.39
CA GLY A 7 -0.92 6.73 -11.76
C GLY A 7 -1.63 5.41 -11.47
N LEU A 8 -2.80 5.48 -10.83
CA LEU A 8 -3.67 4.35 -10.45
C LEU A 8 -3.24 3.51 -9.24
N LYS A 9 -2.18 3.86 -8.50
CA LYS A 9 -1.80 3.18 -7.25
C LYS A 9 -1.95 4.08 -6.02
N ILE A 10 -2.59 3.57 -4.96
CA ILE A 10 -2.76 4.31 -3.71
C ILE A 10 -1.58 4.01 -2.78
N GLN A 11 -0.83 5.04 -2.43
CA GLN A 11 0.28 4.90 -1.48
C GLN A 11 -0.25 4.83 -0.05
N VAL A 12 0.25 3.87 0.70
CA VAL A 12 -0.17 3.59 2.08
C VAL A 12 1.03 3.67 3.02
N SER A 13 0.84 4.37 4.13
CA SER A 13 1.79 4.47 5.24
C SER A 13 1.80 3.19 6.09
N PRO A 14 2.87 2.88 6.85
CA PRO A 14 2.95 1.64 7.63
C PRO A 14 1.84 1.54 8.69
N THR A 15 1.42 2.67 9.26
CA THR A 15 0.30 2.74 10.20
C THR A 15 -1.02 2.40 9.52
N THR A 16 -1.25 2.93 8.33
CA THR A 16 -2.46 2.64 7.54
C THR A 16 -2.47 1.20 7.05
N LYS A 17 -1.31 0.62 6.69
CA LYS A 17 -1.18 -0.81 6.36
C LYS A 17 -1.66 -1.67 7.52
N GLN A 18 -1.20 -1.43 8.75
CA GLN A 18 -1.62 -2.21 9.91
C GLN A 18 -3.13 -2.13 10.15
N LEU A 19 -3.72 -0.96 9.94
CA LEU A 19 -5.17 -0.80 10.06
C LEU A 19 -5.91 -1.60 8.96
N LEU A 20 -5.46 -1.50 7.71
CA LEU A 20 -6.04 -2.22 6.56
C LEU A 20 -5.87 -3.75 6.68
N ASP A 21 -4.73 -4.19 7.22
CA ASP A 21 -4.44 -5.59 7.53
C ASP A 21 -5.46 -6.19 8.51
N SER A 22 -5.92 -5.39 9.48
CA SER A 22 -6.97 -5.80 10.42
C SER A 22 -8.34 -6.05 9.78
N PHE A 23 -8.61 -5.47 8.61
CA PHE A 23 -9.84 -5.80 7.86
C PHE A 23 -9.70 -7.10 7.07
N GLY A 24 -8.46 -7.51 6.77
CA GLY A 24 -8.16 -8.71 5.99
C GLY A 24 -8.61 -8.65 4.54
N THR A 25 -9.30 -7.60 4.08
CA THR A 25 -9.89 -7.50 2.74
C THR A 25 -9.00 -6.82 1.71
N PHE A 26 -7.91 -6.19 2.13
CA PHE A 26 -7.07 -5.35 1.28
C PHE A 26 -5.72 -6.01 1.01
N HIS A 27 -5.29 -6.01 -0.25
CA HIS A 27 -3.97 -6.49 -0.63
C HIS A 27 -3.01 -5.30 -0.74
N LEU A 28 -1.96 -5.32 0.09
CA LEU A 28 -0.92 -4.30 0.09
C LEU A 28 0.44 -4.93 -0.24
N GLU A 29 1.18 -4.29 -1.13
CA GLU A 29 2.53 -4.69 -1.49
C GLU A 29 3.56 -3.72 -0.90
N GLU A 30 4.62 -4.26 -0.31
CA GLU A 30 5.71 -3.44 0.17
C GLU A 30 6.51 -2.87 -1.00
N ARG A 31 6.52 -1.54 -1.12
CA ARG A 31 7.38 -0.84 -2.08
C ARG A 31 8.83 -0.78 -1.60
N GLY A 32 9.00 -0.73 -0.28
CA GLY A 32 10.28 -0.53 0.39
C GLY A 32 10.35 0.80 1.15
N MET A 33 11.58 1.18 1.52
CA MET A 33 11.87 2.38 2.31
C MET A 33 12.04 3.60 1.39
N ILE A 34 11.26 4.65 1.61
CA ILE A 34 11.44 5.95 0.93
C ILE A 34 11.97 7.00 1.87
N ALA A 35 12.93 7.79 1.40
CA ALA A 35 13.44 8.92 2.15
C ALA A 35 12.43 10.08 2.10
N VAL A 36 11.84 10.41 3.23
CA VAL A 36 10.95 11.55 3.40
C VAL A 36 11.73 12.67 4.08
N LYS A 37 11.87 13.81 3.39
CA LYS A 37 12.56 14.98 3.93
C LYS A 37 11.93 15.39 5.27
N GLY A 38 12.74 15.39 6.33
CA GLY A 38 12.30 15.71 7.70
C GLY A 38 11.75 14.54 8.53
N LYS A 39 11.57 13.35 7.95
CA LYS A 39 11.11 12.15 8.68
C LYS A 39 12.03 10.93 8.54
N GLY A 40 13.12 11.05 7.79
CA GLY A 40 14.04 9.94 7.54
C GLY A 40 13.46 8.93 6.55
N GLN A 41 13.92 7.68 6.63
CA GLN A 41 13.41 6.60 5.79
C GLN A 41 12.11 6.04 6.37
N ILE A 42 11.03 6.09 5.59
CA ILE A 42 9.73 5.55 5.95
C ILE A 42 9.41 4.38 5.03
N ARG A 43 9.01 3.25 5.61
CA ARG A 43 8.53 2.09 4.85
C ARG A 43 7.16 2.40 4.27
N THR A 44 6.96 2.14 2.98
CA THR A 44 5.69 2.45 2.30
C THR A 44 5.18 1.27 1.50
N TYR A 45 3.87 1.27 1.31
CA TYR A 45 3.15 0.16 0.70
C TYR A 45 2.26 0.71 -0.42
N TRP A 46 2.00 -0.12 -1.42
CA TRP A 46 0.99 0.13 -2.45
C TRP A 46 -0.26 -0.67 -2.13
N LEU A 47 -1.42 -0.03 -2.18
CA LEU A 47 -2.69 -0.75 -2.19
C LEU A 47 -2.88 -1.30 -3.61
N LEU A 48 -2.88 -2.63 -3.74
CA LEU A 48 -3.06 -3.32 -5.01
C LEU A 48 -4.55 -3.53 -5.33
N SER A 49 -5.35 -3.90 -4.32
CA SER A 49 -6.80 -4.07 -4.44
C SER A 49 -7.49 -4.06 -3.09
N GLY A 50 -8.74 -3.63 -3.09
CA GLY A 50 -9.71 -3.96 -2.04
C GLY A 50 -10.58 -5.09 -2.55
N GLU A 51 -10.92 -6.03 -1.65
CA GLU A 51 -11.67 -7.26 -1.91
C GLU A 51 -10.80 -8.47 -2.33
N ILE A 52 -10.20 -9.14 -1.36
CA ILE A 52 -9.92 -10.59 -1.49
C ILE A 52 -11.24 -11.37 -1.47
N GLY A 53 -12.00 -11.31 -2.56
CA GLY A 53 -13.38 -11.80 -2.53
C GLY A 53 -14.05 -12.00 -3.88
N LYS A 54 -13.61 -13.05 -4.59
CA LYS A 54 -14.30 -13.72 -5.71
C LYS A 54 -14.35 -12.96 -7.04
N ASP A 55 -13.36 -13.18 -7.91
CA ASP A 55 -13.49 -13.50 -9.34
C ASP A 55 -12.14 -13.25 -10.04
N ASP A 56 -11.16 -14.12 -9.85
CA ASP A 56 -10.03 -14.21 -10.78
C ASP A 56 -9.47 -15.65 -10.69
N PRO A 57 -9.96 -16.58 -11.52
CA PRO A 57 -9.34 -17.91 -11.59
C PRO A 57 -7.91 -17.75 -12.14
N PRO A 58 -6.91 -18.42 -11.57
CA PRO A 58 -5.55 -18.36 -12.10
C PRO A 58 -5.50 -18.88 -13.54
N PRO A 59 -4.61 -18.33 -14.39
CA PRO A 59 -4.35 -18.84 -15.74
C PRO A 59 -3.75 -20.26 -15.73
#